data_AF-A0A8T6WYE9-F1
#
_entry.id   AF-A0A8T6WYE9-F1
#
_cell.length_a   1.000
_cell.length_b   1.000
_cell.length_c   1.000
_cell.angle_alpha   90.00
_cell.angle_beta   90.00
_cell.angle_gamma   90.00
#
_symmetry.space_group_name_H-M   'P 1'
#
loop_
_entity.id
_entity.type
_entity.pdbx_description
1 polymer ?
#
loop_
_entity_poly.entity_id
_entity_poly.type
_entity_poly.pdbx_seq_one_letter_code
_entity_poly.pdbx_strand_id
1 'polypeptide(L)'
;VYDADLEFKGYYSDVMTPVQKTMTRVTATDLFLDVFMFPDGRWKVVDEEEFEEALEKGLMDEGIARNAREAVSEITRLAEAGKWPPGIVNKVPKEPIRTLRTIRELERP
;
A
#
# COMPACT_ATOMS: atom_id res chain seq x y z
N VAL A 1 -5.94 5.90 -3.30
CA VAL A 1 -6.18 5.28 -4.62
C VAL A 1 -7.35 5.97 -5.27
N TYR A 2 -7.19 6.32 -6.54
CA TYR A 2 -8.25 6.88 -7.39
C TYR A 2 -8.38 6.02 -8.64
N ASP A 3 -9.58 5.94 -9.23
CA ASP A 3 -9.74 5.31 -10.53
C ASP A 3 -9.37 6.28 -11.69
N ALA A 4 -9.61 5.83 -12.92
CA ALA A 4 -9.32 6.61 -14.13
C ALA A 4 -10.17 7.88 -14.27
N ASP A 5 -11.31 7.97 -13.59
CA ASP A 5 -12.18 9.15 -13.57
C ASP A 5 -11.93 10.01 -12.31
N LEU A 6 -10.84 9.72 -11.59
CA LEU A 6 -10.37 10.40 -10.39
C LEU A 6 -11.32 10.29 -9.19
N GLU A 7 -12.12 9.23 -9.12
CA GLU A 7 -12.94 8.94 -7.96
C GLU A 7 -12.11 8.23 -6.89
N PHE A 8 -12.19 8.72 -5.64
CA PHE A 8 -11.48 8.11 -4.53
C PHE A 8 -12.01 6.70 -4.24
N LYS A 9 -11.14 5.69 -4.35
CA LYS A 9 -11.48 4.28 -4.13
C LYS A 9 -11.01 3.73 -2.80
N GLY A 10 -10.14 4.44 -2.08
CA GLY A 10 -9.66 3.99 -0.78
C GLY A 10 -8.16 4.21 -0.55
N TYR A 11 -7.65 3.56 0.47
CA TYR A 11 -6.26 3.60 0.89
C TYR A 11 -5.57 2.28 0.57
N TYR A 12 -4.32 2.37 0.13
CA TYR A 12 -3.45 1.23 -0.15
C TYR A 12 -2.28 1.29 0.82
N SER A 13 -2.03 0.20 1.53
CA SER A 13 -0.97 0.10 2.53
C SER A 13 -0.03 -1.02 2.14
N ASP A 14 1.13 -0.62 1.64
CA ASP A 14 2.18 -1.51 1.17
C ASP A 14 3.07 -1.96 2.32
N VAL A 15 3.27 -3.29 2.43
CA VAL A 15 4.20 -3.89 3.38
C VAL A 15 5.57 -4.01 2.72
N MET A 16 6.49 -3.18 3.18
CA MET A 16 7.84 -3.08 2.66
C MET A 16 8.88 -3.18 3.78
N THR A 17 10.14 -3.43 3.41
CA THR A 17 11.25 -3.31 4.34
C THR A 17 11.38 -1.89 4.88
N PRO A 18 11.95 -1.70 6.09
CA PRO A 18 12.18 -0.37 6.63
C PRO A 18 12.97 0.52 5.66
N VAL A 19 12.49 1.74 5.49
CA VAL A 19 13.09 2.71 4.57
C VAL A 19 14.52 3.03 4.99
N GLN A 20 15.47 2.77 4.10
CA GLN A 20 16.87 3.16 4.22
C GLN A 20 17.08 4.49 3.50
N LYS A 21 17.74 5.45 4.15
CA LYS A 21 17.96 6.79 3.61
C LYS A 21 19.44 7.15 3.62
N THR A 22 19.93 7.66 2.50
CA THR A 22 21.22 8.34 2.36
C THR A 22 20.98 9.80 1.98
N MET A 23 22.05 10.59 1.80
CA MET A 23 21.92 11.99 1.38
C MET A 23 21.22 12.16 0.02
N THR A 24 21.31 11.16 -0.86
CA THR A 24 20.82 11.25 -2.24
C THR A 24 19.83 10.16 -2.62
N ARG A 25 19.55 9.21 -1.72
CA ARG A 25 18.71 8.05 -2.04
C ARG A 25 17.82 7.64 -0.88
N VAL A 26 16.63 7.21 -1.22
CA VAL A 26 15.70 6.52 -0.33
C VAL A 26 15.39 5.17 -0.97
N THR A 27 15.56 4.07 -0.22
CA THR A 27 15.30 2.71 -0.71
C THR A 27 14.48 1.93 0.29
N ALA A 28 13.53 1.16 -0.22
CA ALA A 28 12.82 0.10 0.48
C ALA A 28 12.60 -1.03 -0.53
N THR A 29 12.31 -2.21 -0.02
CA THR A 29 11.99 -3.40 -0.82
C THR A 29 10.55 -3.77 -0.52
N ASP A 30 9.74 -3.80 -1.56
CA ASP A 30 8.37 -4.32 -1.56
C ASP A 30 8.38 -5.80 -1.11
N LEU A 31 7.45 -6.18 -0.23
CA LEU A 31 7.31 -7.54 0.29
C LEU A 31 6.01 -8.20 -0.18
N PHE A 32 5.48 -7.82 -1.34
CA PHE A 32 4.36 -8.41 -2.07
C PHE A 32 3.00 -8.44 -1.37
N LEU A 33 2.93 -8.02 -0.12
CA LEU A 33 1.74 -8.17 0.71
C LEU A 33 1.18 -6.80 1.04
N ASP A 34 -0.11 -6.58 0.80
CA ASP A 34 -0.71 -5.27 0.99
C ASP A 34 -2.07 -5.34 1.68
N VAL A 35 -2.50 -4.20 2.23
CA VAL A 35 -3.86 -4.02 2.74
C VAL A 35 -4.56 -2.90 1.99
N PHE A 36 -5.68 -3.25 1.35
CA PHE A 36 -6.58 -2.28 0.74
C PHE A 36 -7.73 -1.96 1.69
N MET A 37 -7.95 -0.67 1.95
CA MET A 37 -9.06 -0.17 2.75
C MET A 37 -10.01 0.68 1.90
N PHE A 38 -11.27 0.27 1.84
CA PHE A 38 -12.35 0.96 1.14
C PHE A 38 -12.78 2.24 1.88
N PRO A 39 -13.46 3.19 1.20
CA PRO A 39 -13.89 4.44 1.81
C PRO A 39 -14.92 4.26 2.93
N ASP A 40 -15.64 3.14 2.93
CA ASP A 40 -16.61 2.77 3.96
C ASP A 40 -15.99 2.04 5.16
N GLY A 41 -14.67 1.90 5.19
CA GLY A 41 -13.92 1.28 6.29
C GLY A 41 -13.79 -0.24 6.19
N ARG A 42 -14.42 -0.90 5.21
CA ARG A 42 -14.11 -2.30 4.91
C ARG A 42 -12.66 -2.41 4.44
N TRP A 43 -12.03 -3.55 4.69
CA TRP A 43 -10.65 -3.79 4.27
C TRP A 43 -10.47 -5.23 3.80
N LYS A 44 -9.40 -5.47 3.04
CA LYS A 44 -8.93 -6.79 2.66
C LYS A 44 -7.41 -6.80 2.56
N VAL A 45 -6.80 -7.94 2.87
CA VAL A 45 -5.43 -8.25 2.45
C VAL A 45 -5.48 -8.56 0.95
N VAL A 46 -4.47 -8.13 0.20
CA VAL A 46 -4.33 -8.42 -1.23
C VAL A 46 -2.93 -8.97 -1.49
N ASP A 47 -2.80 -9.62 -2.64
CA ASP A 47 -1.54 -10.16 -3.18
C ASP A 47 -0.87 -11.24 -2.31
N GLU A 48 -1.68 -11.91 -1.47
CA GLU A 48 -1.28 -13.08 -0.67
C GLU A 48 -0.69 -14.20 -1.55
N GLU A 49 -1.24 -14.42 -2.76
CA GLU A 49 -0.73 -15.42 -3.70
C GLU A 49 0.69 -15.07 -4.21
N GLU A 50 0.94 -13.79 -4.52
CA GLU A 50 2.26 -13.32 -4.97
C GLU A 50 3.29 -13.39 -3.83
N PHE A 51 2.86 -13.08 -2.61
CA PHE A 51 3.69 -13.21 -1.41
C PHE A 51 4.12 -14.65 -1.14
N GLU A 52 3.19 -15.61 -1.19
CA GLU A 52 3.53 -17.03 -1.01
C GLU A 52 4.41 -17.54 -2.15
N GLU A 53 4.15 -17.14 -3.40
CA GLU A 53 5.02 -17.47 -4.55
C GLU A 53 6.45 -16.92 -4.38
N ALA A 54 6.57 -15.70 -3.86
CA ALA A 54 7.87 -15.08 -3.58
C ALA A 54 8.65 -15.83 -2.49
N LEU A 55 7.96 -16.30 -1.45
CA LEU A 55 8.54 -17.14 -0.40
C LEU A 55 8.99 -18.51 -0.94
N GLU A 56 8.13 -19.19 -1.72
CA GLU A 56 8.44 -20.47 -2.35
C GLU A 56 9.65 -20.38 -3.29
N LYS A 57 9.77 -19.28 -4.03
CA LYS A 57 10.91 -18.99 -4.91
C LYS A 57 12.17 -18.54 -4.17
N GLY A 58 12.12 -18.34 -2.86
CA GLY A 58 13.25 -17.88 -2.05
C GLY A 58 13.64 -16.43 -2.31
N LEU A 59 12.71 -15.58 -2.77
CA LEU A 59 12.93 -14.14 -2.93
C LEU A 59 12.98 -13.41 -1.58
N MET A 60 12.48 -14.04 -0.52
CA MET A 60 12.61 -13.62 0.86
C MET A 60 12.80 -14.83 1.78
N ASP A 61 13.37 -14.62 2.97
CA ASP A 61 13.48 -15.66 3.99
C ASP A 61 12.25 -15.68 4.92
N GLU A 62 12.10 -16.78 5.67
CA GLU A 62 11.02 -16.98 6.65
C GLU A 62 10.97 -15.89 7.73
N GLY A 63 12.11 -15.27 8.05
CA GLY A 63 12.17 -14.16 8.99
C GLY A 63 11.49 -12.92 8.44
N ILE A 64 11.79 -12.57 7.19
CA ILE A 64 11.14 -11.48 6.45
C ILE A 64 9.65 -11.76 6.28
N ALA A 65 9.30 -12.98 5.86
CA ALA A 65 7.90 -13.37 5.66
C ALA A 65 7.08 -13.27 6.96
N ARG A 66 7.63 -13.73 8.09
CA ARG A 66 6.98 -13.55 9.40
C ARG A 66 6.77 -12.08 9.73
N ASN A 67 7.78 -11.24 9.56
CA ASN A 67 7.67 -9.80 9.84
C ASN A 67 6.62 -9.12 8.94
N ALA A 68 6.51 -9.53 7.67
CA ALA A 68 5.49 -9.01 6.75
C ALA A 68 4.07 -9.38 7.24
N ARG A 69 3.85 -10.64 7.63
CA ARG A 69 2.58 -11.11 8.21
C ARG A 69 2.24 -10.40 9.53
N GLU A 70 3.24 -10.10 10.36
CA GLU A 70 3.07 -9.31 11.58
C GLU A 70 2.65 -7.86 11.27
N ALA A 71 3.23 -7.24 10.24
CA ALA A 71 2.84 -5.89 9.80
C ALA A 71 1.38 -5.85 9.32
N VAL A 72 0.95 -6.83 8.52
CA VAL A 72 -0.47 -6.97 8.13
C VAL A 72 -1.37 -7.16 9.35
N SER A 73 -0.96 -8.00 10.30
CA SER A 73 -1.70 -8.23 11.54
C SER A 73 -1.87 -6.94 12.35
N GLU A 74 -0.85 -6.09 12.39
CA GLU A 74 -0.95 -4.78 13.04
C GLU A 74 -1.91 -3.85 12.30
N ILE A 75 -1.77 -3.74 10.97
CA ILE A 75 -2.62 -2.87 10.14
C ILE A 75 -4.09 -3.28 10.26
N THR A 76 -4.39 -4.56 10.13
CA THR A 76 -5.76 -5.10 10.18
C THR A 76 -6.39 -4.90 11.56
N ARG A 77 -5.64 -5.14 12.65
CA ARG A 77 -6.09 -4.81 14.01
C ARG A 77 -6.39 -3.31 14.19
N LEU A 78 -5.58 -2.43 13.60
CA LEU A 78 -5.84 -0.99 13.63
C LEU A 78 -7.05 -0.62 12.77
N ALA A 79 -7.26 -1.28 11.64
CA ALA A 79 -8.42 -1.11 10.77
C ALA A 79 -9.72 -1.51 11.48
N GLU A 80 -9.74 -2.68 12.13
CA GLU A 80 -10.86 -3.13 12.98
C GLU A 80 -11.19 -2.14 14.10
N ALA A 81 -10.17 -1.51 14.68
CA ALA A 81 -10.34 -0.50 15.71
C ALA A 81 -10.72 0.90 15.18
N GLY A 82 -10.88 1.08 13.87
CA GLY A 82 -11.14 2.39 13.23
C GLY A 82 -9.97 3.37 13.34
N LYS A 83 -8.75 2.87 13.53
CA LYS A 83 -7.51 3.65 13.71
C LYS A 83 -6.58 3.62 12.49
N TRP A 84 -6.95 2.88 11.45
CA TRP A 84 -6.28 2.89 10.15
C TRP A 84 -7.18 3.53 9.08
N PRO A 85 -6.64 4.29 8.11
CA PRO A 85 -5.24 4.72 8.03
C PRO A 85 -4.89 5.69 9.18
N PRO A 86 -3.59 5.91 9.44
CA PRO A 86 -3.15 6.82 10.49
C PRO A 86 -3.77 8.22 10.31
N GLY A 87 -4.08 8.90 11.41
CA GLY A 87 -4.80 10.18 11.37
C GLY A 87 -4.15 11.27 10.52
N ILE A 88 -2.83 11.22 10.28
CA ILE A 88 -2.13 12.13 9.36
C ILE A 88 -2.58 11.94 7.91
N VAL A 89 -2.84 10.69 7.49
CA VAL A 89 -3.33 10.34 6.15
C VAL A 89 -4.77 10.85 5.96
N ASN A 90 -5.58 10.79 7.01
CA ASN A 90 -6.96 11.30 6.97
C ASN A 90 -7.05 12.83 6.78
N LYS A 91 -5.98 13.56 7.13
CA LYS A 91 -5.88 15.01 6.94
C LYS A 91 -5.42 15.41 5.53
N VAL A 92 -4.95 14.46 4.72
CA VAL A 92 -4.57 14.74 3.34
C VAL A 92 -5.83 15.02 2.53
N PRO A 93 -5.89 16.13 1.77
CA PRO A 93 -7.00 16.43 0.87
C PRO A 93 -7.22 15.25 -0.10
N LYS A 94 -8.49 14.88 -0.30
CA LYS A 94 -8.87 13.75 -1.18
C LYS A 94 -9.20 14.22 -2.60
N GLU A 95 -8.95 15.48 -2.88
CA GLU A 95 -9.06 16.03 -4.21
C GLU A 95 -7.88 15.51 -5.05
N PRO A 96 -8.17 14.89 -6.21
CA PRO A 96 -7.12 14.41 -7.10
C PRO A 96 -6.26 15.61 -7.56
N ILE A 97 -4.95 15.53 -7.32
CA ILE A 97 -4.05 16.57 -7.79
C ILE A 97 -3.88 16.40 -9.31
N ARG A 98 -4.40 17.36 -10.09
CA ARG A 98 -4.35 17.39 -11.57
C ARG A 98 -2.94 17.52 -12.17
N THR A 99 -1.87 17.48 -11.37
CA THR A 99 -0.48 17.57 -11.88
C THR A 99 0.06 16.24 -12.40
N LEU A 100 -0.57 15.12 -12.09
CA LEU A 100 -0.33 13.87 -12.81
C LEU A 100 -1.17 13.95 -14.09
N ARG A 101 -0.52 14.25 -15.22
CA ARG A 101 -1.19 14.09 -16.52
C ARG A 101 -1.76 12.69 -16.57
N THR A 102 -3.07 12.59 -16.69
CA THR A 102 -3.70 11.27 -16.84
C THR A 102 -3.20 10.62 -18.12
N ILE A 103 -3.16 9.30 -18.20
CA ILE A 103 -2.77 8.59 -19.43
C ILE A 103 -3.60 9.11 -20.63
N ARG A 104 -4.88 9.45 -20.41
CA ARG A 104 -5.75 10.11 -21.39
C ARG A 104 -5.26 11.47 -21.90
N GLU A 105 -4.49 12.24 -21.11
CA GLU A 105 -3.89 13.51 -21.53
C GLU A 105 -2.55 13.32 -22.25
N LEU A 106 -1.89 12.17 -22.07
CA LEU A 106 -0.69 11.76 -22.82
C LEU A 106 -1.05 11.09 -24.16
N GLU A 107 -2.26 10.53 -24.28
CA GLU A 107 -2.77 9.87 -25.49
C GLU A 107 -3.58 10.81 -26.41
N ARG A 108 -3.76 12.08 -26.06
CA ARG A 108 -4.31 13.07 -27.00
C ARG A 108 -3.23 13.45 -28.03
N PRO A 109 -3.54 13.40 -29.34
CA PRO A 109 -2.57 13.73 -30.40
C PRO A 109 -2.13 15.19 -30.38
#